data_AF-A0A847F8V5-F1
#
_entry.id   AF-A0A847F8V5-F1
#
_cell.length_a   1.000
_cell.length_b   1.000
_cell.length_c   1.000
_cell.angle_alpha   90.00
_cell.angle_beta   90.00
_cell.angle_gamma   90.00
#
_symmetry.space_group_name_H-M   'P 1'
#
loop_
_entity.id
_entity.type
_entity.pdbx_description
1 polymer ?
#
loop_
_entity_poly.entity_id
_entity_poly.type
_entity_poly.pdbx_seq_one_letter_code
_entity_poly.pdbx_strand_id
1 'polypeptide(L)'
;MVAAFLETLRLDTLADAESLREFPPLLLDAIEARARAVLDGLPAEIGRRLSRVPVILEERPHPALVKEGFDPRALGLFEGPNLVELDIPQPTRIVLYLRNLYDVASSDEELLEEVETTVLHEIGHYLGLDECEVHALGFG
;
A
#
# COMPACT_ATOMS: atom_id res chain seq x y z
N MET A 1 2.76 -0.43 22.99
CA MET A 1 2.46 -0.64 21.56
C MET A 1 3.53 0.01 20.70
N VAL A 2 3.64 1.35 20.66
CA VAL A 2 4.64 2.08 19.86
C VAL A 2 6.10 1.63 20.06
N ALA A 3 6.56 1.42 21.29
CA ALA A 3 7.95 0.96 21.53
C ALA A 3 8.23 -0.43 20.92
N ALA A 4 7.25 -1.33 20.94
CA ALA A 4 7.38 -2.65 20.30
C ALA A 4 7.39 -2.50 18.77
N PHE A 5 6.58 -1.61 18.21
CA PHE A 5 6.54 -1.33 16.77
C PHE A 5 7.86 -0.74 16.26
N LEU A 6 8.46 0.19 17.00
CA LEU A 6 9.77 0.73 16.63
C LEU A 6 10.87 -0.33 16.69
N GLU A 7 10.80 -1.24 17.66
CA GLU A 7 11.74 -2.35 17.75
C GLU A 7 11.54 -3.37 16.61
N THR A 8 10.29 -3.67 16.25
CA THR A 8 9.95 -4.47 15.07
C THR A 8 10.53 -3.83 13.81
N LEU A 9 10.25 -2.55 13.56
CA LEU A 9 10.80 -1.84 12.40
C LEU A 9 12.33 -1.91 12.38
N ARG A 10 13.00 -1.74 13.52
CA ARG A 10 14.45 -1.80 13.64
C ARG A 10 14.99 -3.18 13.28
N LEU A 11 14.39 -4.26 13.81
CA LEU A 11 14.81 -5.63 13.55
C LEU A 11 14.60 -6.00 12.08
N ASP A 12 13.45 -5.67 11.52
CA ASP A 12 13.11 -5.98 10.15
C ASP A 12 14.01 -5.19 9.17
N THR A 13 14.33 -3.91 9.47
CA THR A 13 15.29 -3.10 8.70
C THR A 13 16.72 -3.68 8.74
N LEU A 14 17.14 -4.25 9.87
CA LEU A 14 18.44 -4.92 9.96
C LEU A 14 18.46 -6.20 9.12
N ALA A 15 17.39 -6.99 9.16
CA ALA A 15 17.25 -8.19 8.34
C ALA A 15 17.32 -7.86 6.83
N ASP A 16 16.69 -6.75 6.41
CA ASP A 16 16.76 -6.28 5.03
C ASP A 16 18.18 -5.91 4.60
N ALA A 17 18.93 -5.25 5.48
CA ALA A 17 20.31 -4.84 5.19
C ALA A 17 21.26 -6.04 5.01
N GLU A 18 20.92 -7.18 5.63
CA GLU A 18 21.63 -8.45 5.45
C GLU A 18 21.11 -9.26 4.25
N SER A 19 19.96 -8.89 3.70
CA SER A 19 19.35 -9.56 2.55
C SER A 19 20.06 -9.22 1.24
N LEU A 20 20.34 -10.24 0.44
CA LEU A 20 20.86 -10.09 -0.93
C LEU A 20 19.76 -9.85 -1.97
N ARG A 21 18.50 -9.73 -1.53
CA ARG A 21 17.34 -9.66 -2.42
C ARG A 21 17.13 -8.23 -2.90
N GLU A 22 17.42 -8.01 -4.18
CA GLU A 22 17.28 -6.73 -4.88
C GLU A 22 15.89 -6.58 -5.51
N PHE A 23 15.49 -5.32 -5.75
CA PHE A 23 14.29 -4.98 -6.51
C PHE A 23 14.70 -4.51 -7.91
N PRO A 24 14.74 -5.41 -8.92
CA PRO A 24 15.11 -5.01 -10.26
C PRO A 24 14.07 -4.02 -10.80
N PRO A 25 14.48 -3.03 -11.62
CA PRO A 25 13.55 -2.02 -12.17
C PRO A 25 12.32 -2.62 -12.84
N LEU A 26 12.47 -3.74 -13.56
CA LEU A 26 11.36 -4.44 -14.21
C LEU A 26 10.29 -4.94 -13.22
N LEU A 27 10.68 -5.35 -12.01
CA LEU A 27 9.73 -5.77 -10.98
C LEU A 27 9.00 -4.57 -10.40
N LEU A 28 9.72 -3.46 -10.16
CA LEU A 28 9.10 -2.21 -9.70
C LEU A 28 8.07 -1.68 -10.71
N ASP A 29 8.42 -1.71 -12.00
CA ASP A 29 7.51 -1.35 -13.09
C ASP A 29 6.28 -2.26 -13.11
N ALA A 30 6.46 -3.57 -12.88
CA ALA A 30 5.36 -4.53 -12.82
C ALA A 30 4.42 -4.29 -11.64
N ILE A 31 4.97 -3.96 -10.46
CA ILE A 31 4.19 -3.60 -9.26
C ILE A 31 3.37 -2.34 -9.53
N GLU A 32 3.99 -1.29 -10.07
CA GLU A 32 3.29 -0.04 -10.39
C GLU A 32 2.19 -0.29 -11.44
N ALA A 33 2.51 -1.05 -12.50
CA ALA A 33 1.54 -1.40 -13.54
C ALA A 33 0.36 -2.22 -12.97
N ARG A 34 0.61 -3.16 -12.06
CA ARG A 34 -0.44 -3.93 -11.39
C ARG A 34 -1.33 -3.04 -10.53
N ALA A 35 -0.74 -2.19 -9.69
CA ALA A 35 -1.50 -1.24 -8.89
C ALA A 35 -2.35 -0.31 -9.77
N ARG A 36 -1.81 0.17 -10.90
CA ARG A 36 -2.56 0.98 -11.86
C ARG A 36 -3.72 0.21 -12.50
N ALA A 37 -3.50 -1.04 -12.90
CA ALA A 37 -4.54 -1.88 -13.49
C ALA A 37 -5.74 -2.07 -12.54
N VAL A 38 -5.48 -2.21 -11.24
CA VAL A 38 -6.53 -2.25 -10.22
C VAL A 38 -7.33 -0.96 -10.19
N LEU A 39 -6.65 0.21 -10.18
CA LEU A 39 -7.31 1.51 -10.18
C LEU A 39 -8.18 1.73 -11.43
N ASP A 40 -7.70 1.28 -12.59
CA ASP A 40 -8.39 1.39 -13.87
C ASP A 40 -9.58 0.42 -13.98
N GLY A 41 -9.56 -0.69 -13.22
CA GLY A 41 -10.64 -1.66 -13.13
C GLY A 41 -11.82 -1.22 -12.24
N LEU A 42 -11.65 -0.16 -11.44
CA LEU A 42 -12.69 0.33 -10.53
C LEU A 42 -13.90 0.91 -11.27
N PRO A 43 -15.08 0.94 -10.64
CA PRO A 43 -16.26 1.58 -11.20
C PRO A 43 -15.97 3.02 -11.62
N ALA A 44 -16.50 3.43 -12.78
CA ALA A 44 -16.14 4.70 -13.42
C ALA A 44 -16.29 5.94 -12.53
N GLU A 45 -17.18 5.93 -11.54
CA GLU A 45 -17.33 7.02 -10.58
C GLU A 45 -16.14 7.15 -9.62
N ILE A 46 -15.62 6.01 -9.16
CA ILE A 46 -14.48 5.90 -8.24
C ILE A 46 -13.16 6.06 -9.02
N GLY A 47 -13.01 5.31 -10.12
CA GLY A 47 -11.81 5.31 -10.95
C GLY A 47 -11.44 6.71 -11.47
N ARG A 48 -12.41 7.56 -11.82
CA ARG A 48 -12.12 8.96 -12.20
C ARG A 48 -11.45 9.77 -11.09
N ARG A 49 -11.82 9.54 -9.83
CA ARG A 49 -11.24 10.26 -8.68
C ARG A 49 -9.84 9.73 -8.36
N LEU A 50 -9.67 8.41 -8.44
CA LEU A 50 -8.41 7.74 -8.08
C LEU A 50 -7.38 7.67 -9.22
N SER A 51 -7.78 7.87 -10.48
CA SER A 51 -6.88 7.88 -11.65
C SER A 51 -5.72 8.87 -11.56
N ARG A 52 -5.86 9.92 -10.73
CA ARG A 52 -4.83 10.95 -10.51
C ARG A 52 -4.00 10.70 -9.25
N VAL A 53 -4.34 9.68 -8.47
CA VAL A 53 -3.62 9.32 -7.26
C VAL A 53 -2.33 8.59 -7.68
N PRO A 54 -1.15 9.13 -7.33
CA PRO A 54 0.11 8.44 -7.56
C PRO A 54 0.24 7.22 -6.64
N VAL A 55 0.82 6.16 -7.18
CA VAL A 55 1.30 5.02 -6.41
C VAL A 55 2.78 5.24 -6.15
N ILE A 56 3.16 5.25 -4.87
CA ILE A 56 4.52 5.46 -4.40
C ILE A 56 5.02 4.15 -3.83
N LEU A 57 6.22 3.74 -4.25
CA LEU A 57 6.88 2.56 -3.72
C LEU A 57 7.91 3.02 -2.69
N GLU A 58 7.77 2.59 -1.45
CA GLU A 58 8.75 2.81 -0.39
C GLU A 58 9.23 1.45 0.13
N GLU A 59 10.45 1.35 0.68
CA GLU A 59 10.94 0.07 1.18
C GLU A 59 10.19 -0.37 2.44
N ARG A 60 10.06 0.53 3.42
CA ARG A 60 9.36 0.32 4.70
C ARG A 60 8.72 1.60 5.23
N PRO A 61 7.76 1.51 6.15
CA PRO A 61 7.15 2.68 6.79
C PRO A 61 8.17 3.57 7.49
N HIS A 62 8.02 4.88 7.33
CA HIS A 62 8.90 5.84 7.97
C HIS A 62 8.79 5.77 9.51
N PRO A 63 9.90 5.82 10.28
CA PRO A 63 9.86 5.73 11.74
C PRO A 63 9.00 6.79 12.44
N ALA A 64 8.80 7.96 11.81
CA ALA A 64 7.89 8.98 12.34
C ALA A 64 6.42 8.50 12.34
N LEU A 65 5.99 7.84 11.27
CA LEU A 65 4.65 7.28 11.16
C LEU A 65 4.44 6.17 12.21
N VAL A 66 5.45 5.32 12.39
CA VAL A 66 5.43 4.25 13.40
C VAL A 66 5.41 4.81 14.84
N LYS A 67 6.06 5.95 15.10
CA LYS A 67 5.96 6.66 16.40
C LYS A 67 4.55 7.14 16.70
N GLU A 68 3.76 7.42 15.66
CA GLU A 68 2.35 7.82 15.78
C GLU A 68 1.41 6.63 15.99
N GLY A 69 1.94 5.40 15.97
CA GLY A 69 1.20 4.17 16.22
C GLY A 69 0.86 3.38 14.96
N PHE A 70 1.37 3.78 13.79
CA PHE A 70 1.23 3.02 12.56
C PHE A 70 1.94 1.67 12.66
N ASP A 71 1.31 0.63 12.12
CA ASP A 71 1.88 -0.71 12.12
C ASP A 71 3.08 -0.76 11.15
N PRO A 72 4.30 -1.07 11.62
CA PRO A 72 5.48 -1.16 10.76
C PRO A 72 5.39 -2.26 9.70
N ARG A 73 4.45 -3.20 9.82
CA ARG A 73 4.24 -4.32 8.90
C ARG A 73 3.05 -4.14 7.96
N ALA A 74 2.39 -2.98 7.99
CA ALA A 74 1.36 -2.66 7.01
C ALA A 74 1.92 -2.80 5.58
N LEU A 75 1.16 -3.41 4.67
CA LEU A 75 1.60 -3.66 3.30
C LEU A 75 1.49 -2.41 2.42
N GLY A 76 0.54 -1.54 2.75
CA GLY A 76 0.33 -0.26 2.09
C GLY A 76 -0.24 0.79 3.03
N LEU A 77 -0.47 1.96 2.46
CA LEU A 77 -1.13 3.08 3.12
C LEU A 77 -1.79 3.99 2.08
N PHE A 78 -3.08 4.23 2.22
CA PHE A 78 -3.74 5.35 1.56
C PHE A 78 -3.56 6.64 2.38
N GLU A 79 -2.74 7.56 1.89
CA GLU A 79 -2.65 8.90 2.47
C GLU A 79 -3.56 9.86 1.71
N GLY A 80 -4.52 10.45 2.40
CA GLY A 80 -5.40 11.46 1.83
C GLY A 80 -6.34 12.02 2.88
N PRO A 81 -6.92 13.21 2.66
CA PRO A 81 -7.98 13.70 3.52
C PRO A 81 -9.17 12.75 3.37
N ASN A 82 -9.74 12.29 4.49
CA ASN A 82 -11.02 11.57 4.45
C ASN A 82 -12.02 12.40 3.64
N LEU A 83 -12.83 11.75 2.80
CA LEU A 83 -13.79 12.38 1.88
C LEU A 83 -14.74 13.42 2.55
N VAL A 84 -14.80 13.42 3.88
CA VAL A 84 -15.67 14.20 4.74
C VAL A 84 -15.01 15.49 5.27
N GLU A 85 -13.67 15.63 5.26
CA GLU A 85 -13.01 16.76 5.94
C GLU A 85 -11.78 17.31 5.19
N LEU A 86 -11.90 18.59 4.75
CA LEU A 86 -10.95 19.71 4.87
C LEU A 86 -10.71 20.55 3.58
N ASP A 87 -10.75 21.87 3.76
CA ASP A 87 -10.47 22.98 2.82
C ASP A 87 -8.99 23.10 2.38
N ILE A 88 -8.15 22.09 2.69
CA ILE A 88 -6.74 22.05 2.30
C ILE A 88 -6.53 20.79 1.44
N PRO A 89 -6.22 20.91 0.14
CA PRO A 89 -5.90 19.75 -0.68
C PRO A 89 -4.58 19.14 -0.19
N GLN A 90 -4.67 18.11 0.65
CA GLN A 90 -3.53 17.26 0.95
C GLN A 90 -3.27 16.35 -0.26
N PRO A 91 -2.00 16.10 -0.63
CA PRO A 91 -1.69 15.21 -1.73
C PRO A 91 -2.20 13.81 -1.39
N THR A 92 -3.19 13.33 -2.15
CA THR A 92 -3.65 11.95 -2.06
C THR A 92 -2.62 11.04 -2.71
N ARG A 93 -2.15 10.00 -2.03
CA ARG A 93 -1.23 8.99 -2.59
C ARG A 93 -1.50 7.62 -1.99
N ILE A 94 -1.21 6.58 -2.78
CA ILE A 94 -1.15 5.20 -2.31
C ILE A 94 0.32 4.86 -2.12
N VAL A 95 0.73 4.49 -0.92
CA VAL A 95 2.08 4.02 -0.64
C VAL A 95 2.05 2.50 -0.52
N LEU A 96 2.96 1.81 -1.20
CA LEU A 96 3.17 0.37 -1.08
C LEU A 96 4.54 0.12 -0.48
N TYR A 97 4.60 -0.71 0.57
CA TYR A 97 5.83 -1.02 1.29
C TYR A 97 6.45 -2.31 0.75
N LEU A 98 7.44 -2.15 -0.12
CA LEU A 98 8.02 -3.23 -0.91
C LEU A 98 8.56 -4.38 -0.06
N ARG A 99 9.30 -4.09 1.01
CA ARG A 99 9.84 -5.15 1.89
C ARG A 99 8.72 -5.88 2.62
N ASN A 100 7.68 -5.17 3.07
CA ASN A 100 6.55 -5.77 3.76
C ASN A 100 5.74 -6.68 2.83
N LEU A 101 5.44 -6.24 1.61
CA LEU A 101 4.78 -7.06 0.58
C LEU A 101 5.60 -8.31 0.24
N TYR A 102 6.92 -8.21 0.29
CA TYR A 102 7.81 -9.32 -0.02
C TYR A 102 8.04 -10.28 1.14
N ASP A 103 7.89 -9.80 2.38
CA ASP A 103 7.91 -10.61 3.58
C ASP A 103 6.70 -11.57 3.63
N VAL A 104 5.60 -11.21 2.95
CA VAL A 104 4.38 -12.04 2.86
C VAL A 104 4.30 -12.87 1.57
N ALA A 105 4.92 -12.44 0.48
CA ALA A 105 4.87 -13.14 -0.81
C ALA A 105 6.06 -14.11 -1.02
N SER A 106 5.77 -15.33 -1.48
CA SER A 106 6.77 -16.37 -1.76
C SER A 106 7.31 -16.32 -3.21
N SER A 107 6.68 -15.56 -4.10
CA SER A 107 7.07 -15.42 -5.51
C SER A 107 6.72 -14.04 -6.07
N ASP A 108 7.28 -13.68 -7.23
CA ASP A 108 6.97 -12.41 -7.89
C ASP A 108 5.50 -12.37 -8.39
N GLU A 109 4.93 -13.50 -8.83
CA GLU A 109 3.50 -13.60 -9.14
C GLU A 109 2.62 -13.34 -7.91
N GLU A 110 2.90 -14.01 -6.79
CA GLU A 110 2.18 -13.82 -5.53
C GLU A 110 2.34 -12.40 -5.00
N LEU A 111 3.51 -11.78 -5.20
CA LEU A 111 3.72 -10.36 -4.87
C LEU A 111 2.75 -9.46 -5.63
N LEU A 112 2.52 -9.71 -6.92
CA LEU A 112 1.59 -8.92 -7.71
C LEU A 112 0.12 -9.14 -7.28
N GLU A 113 -0.23 -10.34 -6.85
CA GLU A 113 -1.55 -10.64 -6.25
C GLU A 113 -1.74 -9.91 -4.90
N GLU A 114 -0.69 -9.90 -4.07
CA GLU A 114 -0.69 -9.16 -2.80
C GLU A 114 -0.75 -7.64 -3.01
N VAL A 115 -0.10 -7.11 -4.04
CA VAL A 115 -0.22 -5.70 -4.44
C VAL A 115 -1.66 -5.37 -4.78
N GLU A 116 -2.32 -6.22 -5.57
CA GLU A 116 -3.72 -6.02 -5.97
C GLU A 116 -4.65 -6.01 -4.75
N THR A 117 -4.50 -7.00 -3.88
CA THR A 117 -5.25 -7.12 -2.64
C THR A 117 -5.02 -5.91 -1.72
N THR A 118 -3.76 -5.50 -1.55
CA THR A 118 -3.38 -4.35 -0.72
C THR A 118 -3.99 -3.06 -1.26
N VAL A 119 -3.88 -2.79 -2.56
CA VAL A 119 -4.45 -1.58 -3.17
C VAL A 119 -5.96 -1.53 -2.98
N LEU A 120 -6.65 -2.65 -3.16
CA LEU A 120 -8.10 -2.73 -2.96
C LEU A 120 -8.49 -2.47 -1.50
N HIS A 121 -7.77 -3.06 -0.54
CA HIS A 121 -8.02 -2.83 0.89
C HIS A 121 -7.83 -1.35 1.28
N GLU A 122 -6.74 -0.74 0.84
CA GLU A 122 -6.44 0.68 1.12
C GLU A 122 -7.52 1.61 0.52
N ILE A 123 -8.01 1.29 -0.67
CA ILE A 123 -9.12 2.03 -1.31
C ILE A 123 -10.44 1.81 -0.57
N GLY A 124 -10.71 0.58 -0.15
CA GLY A 124 -11.87 0.25 0.68
C GLY A 124 -11.92 1.10 1.93
N HIS A 125 -10.83 1.11 2.69
CA HIS A 125 -10.69 1.95 3.88
C HIS A 125 -10.90 3.43 3.59
N TYR A 126 -10.32 3.94 2.50
CA TYR A 126 -10.52 5.33 2.09
C TYR A 126 -11.99 5.67 1.75
N LEU A 127 -12.71 4.72 1.15
CA LEU A 127 -14.13 4.88 0.81
C LEU A 127 -15.07 4.61 2.00
N GLY A 128 -14.53 4.11 3.12
CA GLY A 128 -15.32 3.67 4.28
C GLY A 128 -16.09 2.37 4.04
N LEU A 129 -15.60 1.55 3.11
CA LEU A 129 -16.16 0.24 2.76
C LEU A 129 -15.49 -0.88 3.54
N ASP A 130 -16.25 -1.92 3.86
CA ASP A 130 -15.69 -3.17 4.39
C ASP A 130 -15.12 -4.08 3.30
N GLU A 131 -14.40 -5.14 3.68
CA GLU A 131 -13.76 -6.08 2.73
C GLU A 131 -14.77 -6.73 1.77
N CYS A 132 -15.99 -7.02 2.24
CA CYS A 132 -17.04 -7.61 1.40
C CYS A 132 -17.57 -6.59 0.38
N GLU A 133 -17.70 -5.34 0.77
CA GLU A 133 -18.10 -4.23 -0.10
C GLU A 133 -17.03 -3.92 -1.16
N VAL A 134 -15.75 -4.00 -0.81
CA VAL A 134 -14.63 -3.85 -1.77
C VAL A 134 -14.65 -4.94 -2.83
N HIS A 135 -14.86 -6.21 -2.44
CA HIS A 135 -14.95 -7.32 -3.37
C HIS A 135 -16.11 -7.14 -4.38
N ALA A 136 -17.22 -6.56 -3.92
CA ALA A 136 -18.39 -6.26 -4.75
C ALA A 136 -18.18 -5.11 -5.76
N LEU A 137 -17.10 -4.31 -5.66
CA LEU A 137 -16.82 -3.20 -6.59
C LEU A 137 -16.30 -3.64 -7.96
N GLY A 138 -16.10 -4.93 -8.21
CA GLY A 138 -15.80 -5.44 -9.56
C GLY A 138 -14.80 -6.58 -9.66
N PHE A 139 -14.41 -7.21 -8.55
CA PHE A 139 -13.42 -8.30 -8.52
C PHE A 139 -14.01 -9.61 -8.00
N GLY A 140 -15.25 -9.93 -8.40
CA GLY A 140 -15.91 -11.22 -8.16
C GLY A 140 -15.66 -12.23 -9.27
#